data_AF-A0A061M6J5-F1
#
_entry.id   AF-A0A061M6J5-F1
#
_cell.length_a   1.000
_cell.length_b   1.000
_cell.length_c   1.000
_cell.angle_alpha   90.00
_cell.angle_beta   90.00
_cell.angle_gamma   90.00
#
_symmetry.space_group_name_H-M   'P 1'
#
loop_
_entity.id
_entity.type
_entity.pdbx_description
1 polymer ?
#
loop_
_entity_poly.entity_id
_entity_poly.type
_entity_poly.pdbx_seq_one_letter_code
_entity_poly.pdbx_strand_id
1 'polypeptide(L)'
;MEGALMNSLFKPAQDEDFGANVIAFPLHRATHPVADARRYGGSLRQNIEALKGHLRTLEQVVLVLEDPQERQRLKCRIDSQAALLSQRLDQLAAFDRLLQVCCGQ
;
A
#
# COMPACT_ATOMS: atom_id res chain seq x y z
N MET A 1 45.90 -43.56 -15.53
CA MET A 1 44.58 -44.14 -15.84
C MET A 1 43.83 -44.20 -14.52
N GLU A 2 43.13 -43.11 -14.16
CA GLU A 2 41.69 -42.88 -14.45
C GLU A 2 40.82 -43.95 -13.76
N GLY A 3 39.80 -43.66 -12.95
CA GLY A 3 39.13 -42.43 -12.59
C GLY A 3 38.13 -42.66 -11.44
N ALA A 4 37.63 -41.57 -10.87
CA ALA A 4 36.60 -41.52 -9.83
C ALA A 4 35.20 -41.95 -10.33
N LEU A 5 34.28 -42.27 -9.41
CA LEU A 5 32.96 -41.61 -9.23
C LEU A 5 31.95 -42.45 -8.40
N MET A 6 31.32 -41.78 -7.41
CA MET A 6 29.90 -41.87 -6.98
C MET A 6 29.43 -43.17 -6.28
N ASN A 7 28.55 -43.23 -5.26
CA ASN A 7 27.74 -42.25 -4.52
C ASN A 7 27.18 -42.93 -3.26
N SER A 8 27.09 -42.16 -2.16
CA SER A 8 25.99 -42.04 -1.17
C SER A 8 25.34 -43.31 -0.58
N LEU A 9 25.50 -43.56 0.73
CA LEU A 9 24.61 -43.08 1.81
C LEU A 9 23.12 -43.43 1.60
N PHE A 10 22.58 -44.32 2.45
CA PHE A 10 21.38 -44.09 3.27
C PHE A 10 21.10 -45.34 4.13
N LYS A 11 21.27 -45.22 5.45
CA LYS A 11 20.73 -46.18 6.43
C LYS A 11 19.87 -45.35 7.39
N PRO A 12 18.60 -45.71 7.63
CA PRO A 12 17.66 -44.85 8.33
C PRO A 12 17.86 -44.99 9.84
N ALA A 13 17.88 -43.87 10.55
CA ALA A 13 17.59 -43.83 11.97
C ALA A 13 16.22 -43.18 12.13
N GLN A 14 15.24 -43.99 12.51
CA GLN A 14 14.06 -43.54 13.23
C GLN A 14 14.53 -43.15 14.63
N ASP A 15 14.23 -41.93 15.07
CA ASP A 15 13.72 -41.69 16.42
C ASP A 15 13.12 -40.29 16.51
N GLU A 16 12.21 -40.20 17.46
CA GLU A 16 11.14 -39.24 17.64
C GLU A 16 11.58 -37.78 17.72
N ASP A 17 11.04 -36.95 16.82
CA ASP A 17 10.74 -35.56 17.13
C ASP A 17 9.58 -35.12 16.22
N PHE A 18 8.34 -35.27 16.69
CA PHE A 18 7.24 -34.42 16.20
C PHE A 18 7.39 -33.02 16.81
N GLY A 19 8.61 -32.47 16.71
CA GLY A 19 8.97 -31.11 17.01
C GLY A 19 8.43 -30.25 15.90
N ALA A 20 7.24 -29.72 16.16
CA ALA A 20 6.67 -28.54 15.54
C ALA A 20 6.99 -28.38 14.05
N ASN A 21 6.05 -28.81 13.20
CA ASN A 21 5.89 -28.27 11.85
C ASN A 21 5.50 -26.78 11.95
N VAL A 22 6.38 -25.96 12.52
CA VAL A 22 6.37 -24.53 12.36
C VAL A 22 6.82 -24.35 10.92
N ILE A 23 5.85 -24.25 10.03
CA ILE A 23 6.02 -23.41 8.86
C ILE A 23 6.46 -22.07 9.44
N ALA A 24 7.77 -21.84 9.52
CA ALA A 24 8.35 -20.56 9.85
C ALA A 24 7.98 -19.65 8.68
N PHE A 25 6.74 -19.18 8.70
CA PHE A 25 6.27 -18.10 7.87
C PHE A 25 7.31 -17.00 8.02
N PRO A 26 7.83 -16.42 6.94
CA PRO A 26 8.90 -15.45 7.00
C PRO A 26 8.31 -14.10 7.48
N LEU A 27 7.71 -14.07 8.67
CA LEU A 27 7.11 -12.91 9.31
C LEU A 27 8.16 -11.82 9.52
N HIS A 28 9.41 -12.20 9.79
CA HIS A 28 10.54 -11.27 9.85
C HIS A 28 10.95 -10.65 8.50
N ARG A 29 10.58 -11.25 7.36
CA ARG A 29 10.78 -10.62 6.04
C ARG A 29 9.57 -9.82 5.58
N ALA A 30 8.36 -10.12 6.08
CA ALA A 30 7.14 -9.39 5.76
C ALA A 30 7.01 -8.04 6.49
N THR A 31 7.70 -7.86 7.62
CA THR A 31 7.71 -6.60 8.38
C THR A 31 8.24 -5.42 7.56
N HIS A 32 9.26 -5.62 6.72
CA HIS A 32 9.86 -4.55 5.92
C HIS A 32 8.93 -4.04 4.79
N PRO A 33 8.34 -4.91 3.94
CA PRO A 33 7.34 -4.49 2.96
C PRO A 33 6.11 -3.79 3.57
N VAL A 34 5.67 -4.22 4.75
CA VAL A 34 4.52 -3.61 5.44
C VAL A 34 4.86 -2.23 5.99
N ALA A 35 6.05 -2.08 6.59
CA ALA A 35 6.55 -0.79 7.04
C ALA A 35 6.73 0.20 5.88
N ASP A 36 7.28 -0.26 4.75
CA ASP A 36 7.41 0.53 3.53
C ASP A 36 6.04 0.93 2.98
N ALA A 37 5.10 -0.02 2.84
CA ALA A 37 3.75 0.25 2.36
C ALA A 37 3.02 1.29 3.22
N ARG A 38 3.15 1.22 4.56
CA ARG A 38 2.60 2.23 5.48
C ARG A 38 3.25 3.59 5.30
N ARG A 39 4.57 3.64 5.14
CA ARG A 39 5.30 4.89 4.88
C ARG A 39 4.86 5.54 3.57
N TYR A 40 4.73 4.75 2.51
CA TYR A 40 4.20 5.20 1.23
C TYR A 40 2.74 5.65 1.35
N GLY A 41 1.90 4.91 2.07
CA GLY A 41 0.52 5.30 2.35
C GLY A 41 0.40 6.63 3.09
N GLY A 42 1.26 6.86 4.08
CA GLY A 42 1.37 8.15 4.79
C GLY A 42 1.77 9.30 3.87
N SER A 43 2.78 9.10 3.02
CA SER A 43 3.21 10.09 2.01
C SER A 43 2.10 10.40 0.99
N LEU A 44 1.41 9.37 0.48
CA LEU A 44 0.27 9.54 -0.43
C LEU A 44 -0.86 10.32 0.22
N ARG A 45 -1.18 10.04 1.50
CA ARG A 45 -2.20 10.78 2.24
C ARG A 45 -1.84 12.26 2.36
N GLN A 46 -0.58 12.58 2.69
CA GLN A 46 -0.11 13.97 2.74
C GLN A 46 -0.24 14.66 1.38
N ASN A 47 0.17 13.99 0.29
CA ASN A 47 0.07 14.55 -1.06
C ASN A 47 -1.39 14.79 -1.49
N ILE A 48 -2.31 13.88 -1.14
CA ILE A 48 -3.73 14.05 -1.44
C ILE A 48 -4.32 15.24 -0.67
N GLU A 49 -3.97 15.42 0.61
CA GLU A 49 -4.41 16.60 1.36
C GLU A 49 -3.82 17.90 0.80
N ALA A 50 -2.58 17.89 0.33
CA ALA A 50 -1.99 19.03 -0.37
C ALA A 50 -2.76 19.36 -1.67
N LEU A 51 -3.11 18.35 -2.47
CA LEU A 51 -3.93 18.54 -3.67
C LEU A 51 -5.32 19.09 -3.35
N LYS A 52 -5.96 18.63 -2.28
CA LYS A 52 -7.23 19.22 -1.80
C LYS A 52 -7.07 20.70 -1.43
N GLY A 53 -5.95 21.07 -0.82
CA GLY A 53 -5.60 22.47 -0.55
C GLY A 53 -5.45 23.31 -1.82
N HIS A 54 -4.78 22.76 -2.84
CA HIS A 54 -4.67 23.43 -4.15
C HIS A 54 -6.04 23.58 -4.83
N LEU A 55 -6.92 22.58 -4.76
CA LEU A 55 -8.27 22.69 -5.29
C LEU A 55 -9.07 23.80 -4.61
N ARG A 56 -9.00 23.92 -3.28
CA ARG A 56 -9.65 25.04 -2.55
C ARG A 56 -9.12 26.41 -3.00
N THR A 57 -7.82 26.49 -3.26
CA THR A 57 -7.22 27.72 -3.79
C THR A 57 -7.75 28.01 -5.20
N LEU A 58 -7.88 26.98 -6.03
CA LEU A 58 -8.45 27.10 -7.38
C LEU A 58 -9.93 27.50 -7.34
N GLU A 59 -10.72 27.04 -6.36
CA GLU A 59 -12.10 27.48 -6.15
C GLU A 59 -12.18 29.00 -5.93
N GLN A 60 -11.27 29.56 -5.12
CA GLN A 60 -11.21 31.00 -4.90
C GLN A 60 -10.92 31.77 -6.20
N VAL A 61 -10.04 31.23 -7.06
CA VAL A 61 -9.75 31.80 -8.38
C VAL A 61 -10.97 31.70 -9.31
N VAL A 62 -11.70 30.59 -9.28
CA VAL A 62 -12.91 30.42 -10.10
C VAL A 62 -13.99 31.43 -9.71
N LEU A 63 -14.12 31.76 -8.42
CA LEU A 63 -15.12 32.73 -7.94
C LEU A 63 -14.96 34.14 -8.53
N VAL A 64 -13.74 34.53 -8.92
CA VAL A 64 -13.48 35.86 -9.50
C VAL A 64 -13.69 35.93 -11.03
N LEU A 65 -13.98 34.79 -11.68
CA LEU A 65 -14.24 34.77 -13.13
C LEU A 65 -15.54 35.48 -13.47
N GLU A 66 -15.51 36.44 -14.38
CA GLU A 66 -16.69 37.20 -14.80
C GLU A 66 -17.70 36.35 -15.58
N ASP A 67 -17.23 35.39 -16.39
CA ASP A 67 -18.09 34.49 -17.16
C ASP A 67 -18.77 33.45 -16.24
N PRO A 68 -20.10 33.51 -16.08
CA PRO A 68 -20.83 32.57 -15.23
C PRO A 68 -20.83 31.14 -15.78
N GLN A 69 -20.75 30.93 -17.09
CA GLN A 69 -20.75 29.59 -17.68
C GLN A 69 -19.42 28.90 -17.44
N GLU A 70 -18.31 29.58 -17.72
CA GLU A 70 -16.98 29.02 -17.47
C GLU A 70 -16.73 28.84 -15.97
N ARG A 71 -17.22 29.76 -15.13
CA ARG A 71 -17.20 29.60 -13.67
C ARG A 71 -17.89 28.31 -13.22
N GLN A 72 -19.11 28.06 -13.71
CA GLN A 72 -19.86 26.86 -13.36
C GLN A 72 -19.17 25.59 -13.87
N ARG A 73 -18.65 25.62 -15.10
CA ARG A 73 -17.92 24.50 -15.69
C ARG A 73 -16.68 24.14 -14.88
N LEU A 74 -15.88 25.13 -14.50
CA LEU A 74 -14.67 24.92 -13.71
C LEU A 74 -15.00 24.47 -12.29
N LYS A 75 -16.06 25.03 -11.68
CA LYS A 75 -16.56 24.57 -10.39
C LYS A 75 -16.93 23.09 -10.41
N CYS A 76 -17.73 22.65 -11.39
CA CYS A 76 -18.07 21.23 -11.54
C CYS A 76 -16.82 20.33 -11.69
N ARG A 77 -15.81 20.80 -12.43
CA ARG A 77 -14.54 20.06 -12.56
C ARG A 77 -13.80 19.98 -11.23
N ILE A 78 -13.72 21.07 -10.46
CA ILE A 78 -13.07 21.07 -9.15
C ILE A 78 -13.80 20.12 -8.20
N ASP A 79 -15.13 20.20 -8.14
CA ASP A 79 -15.96 19.31 -7.30
C ASP A 79 -15.72 17.83 -7.66
N SER A 80 -15.63 17.50 -8.96
CA SER A 80 -15.32 16.14 -9.41
C SER A 80 -13.93 15.66 -8.97
N GLN A 81 -12.92 16.54 -9.00
CA GLN A 81 -11.57 16.20 -8.55
C GLN A 81 -11.52 16.06 -7.03
N ALA A 82 -12.21 16.93 -6.29
CA ALA A 82 -12.30 16.86 -4.83
C ALA A 82 -12.99 15.56 -4.36
N ALA A 83 -14.05 15.14 -5.07
CA ALA A 83 -14.71 13.86 -4.82
C ALA A 83 -13.76 12.68 -5.08
N LEU A 84 -13.03 12.69 -6.19
CA LEU A 84 -12.04 11.64 -6.51
C LEU A 84 -10.94 11.56 -5.45
N LEU A 85 -10.38 12.70 -5.02
CA LEU A 85 -9.36 12.73 -3.97
C LEU A 85 -9.88 12.17 -2.64
N SER A 86 -11.13 12.48 -2.29
CA SER A 86 -11.79 11.93 -1.09
C SER A 86 -11.93 10.40 -1.20
N GLN A 87 -12.37 9.90 -2.34
CA GLN A 87 -12.44 8.46 -2.59
C GLN A 87 -11.06 7.78 -2.49
N ARG A 88 -9.98 8.43 -2.95
CA ARG A 88 -8.62 7.89 -2.81
C ARG A 88 -8.16 7.83 -1.36
N LEU A 89 -8.55 8.78 -0.51
CA LEU A 89 -8.29 8.70 0.93
C LEU A 89 -9.02 7.52 1.58
N ASP A 90 -10.28 7.30 1.21
CA ASP A 90 -11.05 6.16 1.74
C ASP A 90 -10.43 4.82 1.33
N GLN A 91 -9.95 4.72 0.08
CA GLN A 91 -9.22 3.56 -0.41
C GLN A 91 -7.91 3.34 0.35
N LEU A 92 -7.13 4.40 0.59
CA LEU A 92 -5.91 4.31 1.41
C LEU A 92 -6.22 3.84 2.83
N ALA A 93 -7.28 4.37 3.46
CA ALA A 93 -7.72 3.92 4.78
C ALA A 93 -8.18 2.45 4.79
N ALA A 94 -8.79 1.97 3.71
CA ALA A 94 -9.11 0.55 3.54
C ALA A 94 -7.83 -0.31 3.42
N PHE A 95 -6.85 0.12 2.63
CA PHE A 95 -5.56 -0.56 2.52
C PHE A 95 -4.81 -0.60 3.86
N ASP A 96 -4.78 0.51 4.61
CA ASP A 96 -4.15 0.57 5.93
C ASP A 96 -4.79 -0.45 6.91
N ARG A 97 -6.12 -0.56 6.90
CA ARG A 97 -6.86 -1.56 7.70
C ARG A 97 -6.52 -2.99 7.29
N LEU A 98 -6.42 -3.28 5.99
CA LEU A 98 -6.03 -4.61 5.50
C LEU A 98 -4.60 -4.95 5.94
N LEU A 99 -3.67 -4.01 5.79
CA LEU A 99 -2.28 -4.20 6.25
C LEU A 99 -2.20 -4.42 7.77
N GLN A 100 -3.10 -3.80 8.54
CA GLN A 100 -3.18 -4.05 9.97
C GLN A 100 -3.67 -5.48 10.28
N VAL A 101 -4.80 -5.88 9.69
CA VAL A 101 -5.40 -7.22 9.90
C VAL A 101 -4.48 -8.34 9.42
N CYS A 102 -3.85 -8.20 8.25
CA CYS A 102 -3.02 -9.25 7.65
C CYS A 102 -1.66 -9.42 8.34
N CYS A 103 -1.17 -8.41 9.07
CA CYS A 103 0.18 -8.41 9.64
C CYS A 103 0.20 -8.46 11.17
N GLY A 104 -0.94 -8.74 11.80
CA GLY A 104 -1.03 -9.07 13.23
C GLY A 104 -0.58 -7.92 14.14
N GLN A 105 -1.04 -6.70 13.87
CA GLN A 105 -0.91 -5.56 14.77
C GLN A 105 -2.25 -5.00 15.22
#